data_AF-A0A4P7KW65-F1
#
_entry.id   AF-A0A4P7KW65-F1
#
_cell.length_a   1.000
_cell.length_b   1.000
_cell.length_c   1.000
_cell.angle_alpha   90.00
_cell.angle_beta   90.00
_cell.angle_gamma   90.00
#
_symmetry.space_group_name_H-M   'P 1'
#
loop_
_entity.id
_entity.type
_entity.pdbx_description
1 polymer ?
#
loop_
_entity_poly.entity_id
_entity_poly.type
_entity_poly.pdbx_seq_one_letter_code
_entity_poly.pdbx_strand_id
1 'polypeptide(L)'
;MQNLITIDSNQLPVIEWQNVRVVTTETLAKGYAISEAGIRKNLSRNRNRFIEGVHVFKLEGKELHEFRNRVTINDSVNKHTTSLTLWTEKGAARMSKIVDTDEAWAFFEKMENAYFRPIQYQKTLPGNYIQALEALVESEKEKLVISDERDKAIRTKSQISRTREASAMGKLSVATRKNQELTERLGESVKHATITAVKNATGKEYKFAPLRRWCRENQMEATEVPDIRYGQVKSWPAESWLQVYGINLKSLFANSQRIH
;
A
#
# COMPACT_ATOMS: atom_id res chain seq x y z
N MET A 1 -5.14 -19.96 -18.82
CA MET A 1 -4.50 -19.21 -17.71
C MET A 1 -3.21 -18.62 -18.27
N GLN A 2 -2.99 -17.32 -18.15
CA GLN A 2 -1.79 -16.66 -18.67
C GLN A 2 -0.61 -16.91 -17.72
N ASN A 3 0.52 -17.35 -18.26
CA ASN A 3 1.77 -17.38 -17.49
C ASN A 3 2.29 -15.94 -17.40
N LEU A 4 2.37 -15.43 -16.18
CA LEU A 4 2.84 -14.08 -15.86
C LEU A 4 4.17 -14.19 -15.10
N ILE A 5 5.13 -13.35 -15.47
CA ILE A 5 6.41 -13.24 -14.76
C ILE A 5 6.44 -11.84 -14.13
N THR A 6 6.71 -11.79 -12.83
CA THR A 6 6.79 -10.52 -12.10
C THR A 6 8.22 -9.98 -12.14
N ILE A 7 8.41 -8.80 -12.74
CA ILE A 7 9.68 -8.06 -12.74
C ILE A 7 9.40 -6.66 -12.21
N ASP A 8 10.06 -6.27 -11.10
CA ASP A 8 9.91 -4.95 -10.45
C ASP A 8 8.45 -4.49 -10.29
N SER A 9 7.56 -5.38 -9.85
CA SER A 9 6.11 -5.14 -9.66
C SER A 9 5.27 -5.05 -10.95
N ASN A 10 5.87 -5.16 -12.14
CA ASN A 10 5.15 -5.30 -13.40
C ASN A 10 4.94 -6.78 -13.74
N GLN A 11 3.67 -7.15 -13.94
CA GLN A 11 3.31 -8.47 -14.47
C GLN A 11 3.52 -8.45 -15.98
N LEU A 12 4.54 -9.17 -16.45
CA LEU A 12 4.83 -9.29 -17.87
C LEU A 12 4.20 -10.57 -18.43
N PRO A 13 3.33 -10.45 -19.45
CA PRO A 13 2.79 -11.62 -20.12
C PRO A 13 3.90 -12.35 -20.85
N VAL A 14 3.97 -13.68 -20.68
CA VAL A 14 4.86 -14.52 -21.49
C VAL A 14 4.30 -14.58 -22.90
N ILE A 15 5.05 -14.02 -23.86
CA ILE A 15 4.69 -13.98 -25.27
C ILE A 15 5.74 -14.78 -26.03
N GLU A 16 5.27 -15.77 -26.78
CA GLU A 16 6.09 -16.61 -27.63
C GLU A 16 5.64 -16.42 -29.09
N TRP A 17 6.60 -16.09 -29.95
CA TRP A 17 6.40 -15.96 -31.38
C TRP A 17 7.44 -16.80 -32.11
N GLN A 18 6.99 -17.67 -33.01
CA GLN A 18 7.87 -18.62 -33.71
C GLN A 18 8.79 -19.40 -32.76
N ASN A 19 8.25 -19.83 -31.61
CA ASN A 19 8.97 -20.58 -30.58
C ASN A 19 10.12 -19.80 -29.90
N VAL A 20 10.12 -18.46 -30.02
CA VAL A 20 11.06 -17.56 -29.36
C VAL A 20 10.31 -16.64 -28.40
N ARG A 21 10.83 -16.46 -27.18
CA ARG A 21 10.29 -15.47 -26.24
C ARG A 21 10.57 -14.06 -26.75
N VAL A 22 9.51 -13.25 -26.79
CA VAL A 22 9.57 -11.91 -27.32
C VAL A 22 8.81 -10.94 -26.41
N VAL A 23 9.22 -9.68 -26.42
CA VAL A 23 8.55 -8.59 -25.69
C VAL A 23 8.06 -7.52 -26.65
N THR A 24 7.05 -6.76 -26.26
CA THR A 24 6.54 -5.67 -27.09
C THR A 24 7.32 -4.37 -26.86
N THR A 25 7.11 -3.39 -27.74
CA THR A 25 7.74 -2.07 -27.63
C THR A 25 7.27 -1.34 -26.37
N GLU A 26 6.01 -1.54 -25.97
CA GLU A 26 5.39 -0.97 -24.77
C GLU A 26 6.07 -1.51 -23.50
N THR A 27 6.38 -2.81 -23.46
CA THR A 27 7.11 -3.44 -22.36
C THR A 27 8.51 -2.84 -22.21
N LEU A 28 9.27 -2.74 -23.31
CA LEU A 28 10.60 -2.15 -23.27
C LEU A 28 10.55 -0.67 -22.89
N ALA A 29 9.57 0.09 -23.39
CA ALA A 29 9.43 1.51 -23.09
C ALA A 29 9.23 1.75 -21.59
N LYS A 30 8.30 0.98 -20.98
CA LYS A 30 8.05 1.02 -19.53
C LYS A 30 9.30 0.63 -18.73
N GLY A 31 9.99 -0.44 -19.12
CA GLY A 31 11.15 -0.94 -18.41
C GLY A 31 12.38 -0.03 -18.51
N TYR A 32 12.62 0.54 -19.69
CA TYR A 32 13.76 1.43 -19.96
C TYR A 32 13.49 2.89 -19.58
N ALA A 33 12.33 3.18 -18.97
CA ALA A 33 11.90 4.53 -18.60
C ALA A 33 11.92 5.55 -19.76
N ILE A 34 11.62 5.09 -20.99
CA ILE A 34 11.55 5.94 -22.19
C ILE A 34 10.21 5.81 -22.90
N SER A 35 9.88 6.76 -23.77
CA SER A 35 8.65 6.68 -24.56
C SER A 35 8.74 5.60 -25.64
N GLU A 36 7.60 5.00 -26.01
CA GLU A 36 7.50 4.06 -27.14
C GLU A 36 8.00 4.69 -28.44
N ALA A 37 7.70 5.97 -28.65
CA ALA A 37 8.19 6.75 -29.78
C ALA A 37 9.73 6.83 -29.79
N GLY A 38 10.35 6.95 -28.61
CA GLY A 38 11.80 6.89 -28.43
C GLY A 38 12.38 5.57 -28.91
N ILE A 39 11.80 4.43 -28.51
CA ILE A 39 12.24 3.11 -28.96
C ILE A 39 12.12 2.97 -30.48
N ARG A 40 10.97 3.35 -31.05
CA ARG A 40 10.76 3.28 -32.50
C ARG A 40 11.77 4.17 -33.25
N LYS A 41 12.04 5.37 -32.74
CA LYS A 41 13.03 6.29 -33.32
C LYS A 41 14.45 5.71 -33.26
N ASN A 42 14.82 5.10 -32.14
CA ASN A 42 16.13 4.46 -31.95
C ASN A 42 16.30 3.24 -32.86
N LEU A 43 15.24 2.45 -33.05
CA LEU A 43 15.23 1.35 -34.02
C LEU A 43 15.44 1.86 -35.45
N SER A 44 14.72 2.89 -35.87
CA SER A 44 14.84 3.45 -37.23
C SER A 44 16.22 4.04 -37.49
N ARG A 45 16.79 4.78 -36.53
CA ARG A 45 18.13 5.37 -36.65
C ARG A 45 19.25 4.33 -36.72
N ASN A 46 19.06 3.18 -36.08
CA ASN A 46 20.05 2.12 -35.99
C ASN A 46 19.61 0.87 -36.74
N ARG A 47 18.77 1.00 -37.78
CA ARG A 47 18.12 -0.15 -38.43
C ARG A 47 19.12 -1.18 -38.96
N ASN A 48 20.28 -0.73 -39.44
CA ASN A 48 21.40 -1.57 -39.87
C ASN A 48 21.93 -2.52 -38.77
N ARG A 49 21.75 -2.16 -37.49
CA ARG A 49 22.11 -2.98 -36.33
C ARG A 49 21.01 -3.95 -35.91
N PHE A 50 19.87 -3.99 -36.59
CA PHE A 50 18.78 -4.92 -36.28
C PHE A 50 18.48 -5.80 -37.48
N ILE A 51 18.45 -7.10 -37.23
CA ILE A 51 18.16 -8.13 -38.24
C ILE A 51 16.79 -8.70 -37.94
N GLU A 52 15.95 -8.77 -38.98
CA GLU A 52 14.62 -9.38 -38.92
C GLU A 52 14.73 -10.86 -38.56
N GLY A 53 13.88 -11.34 -37.65
CA GLY A 53 13.90 -12.73 -37.19
C GLY A 53 14.97 -13.08 -36.15
N VAL A 54 16.00 -12.25 -36.01
CA VAL A 54 17.07 -12.46 -35.02
C VAL A 54 16.97 -11.49 -33.86
N HIS A 55 16.68 -10.22 -34.15
CA HIS A 55 16.62 -9.17 -33.15
C HIS A 55 15.18 -8.69 -32.95
N VAL A 56 14.47 -8.48 -34.06
CA VAL A 56 13.10 -7.97 -34.08
C VAL A 56 12.25 -8.78 -35.03
N PHE A 57 10.95 -8.86 -34.73
CA PHE A 57 9.91 -9.30 -35.66
C PHE A 57 8.94 -8.16 -35.89
N LYS A 58 8.74 -7.76 -37.13
CA LYS A 58 7.79 -6.76 -37.56
C LYS A 58 6.54 -7.47 -38.08
N LEU A 59 5.49 -7.46 -37.28
CA LEU A 59 4.21 -8.07 -37.63
C LEU A 59 3.31 -7.04 -38.31
N GLU A 60 2.85 -7.37 -39.52
CA GLU A 60 1.93 -6.53 -40.31
C GLU A 60 0.82 -7.38 -40.94
N GLY A 61 -0.32 -6.74 -41.23
CA GLY A 61 -1.42 -7.38 -41.95
C GLY A 61 -1.90 -8.69 -41.31
N LYS A 62 -1.76 -9.81 -42.03
CA LYS A 62 -2.24 -11.13 -41.62
C LYS A 62 -1.52 -11.65 -40.36
N GLU A 63 -0.21 -11.47 -40.26
CA GLU A 63 0.58 -11.95 -39.12
C GLU A 63 0.19 -11.24 -37.83
N LEU A 64 -0.07 -9.92 -37.92
CA LEU A 64 -0.55 -9.13 -36.79
C LEU A 64 -1.95 -9.59 -36.34
N HIS A 65 -2.82 -9.92 -37.28
CA HIS A 65 -4.15 -10.45 -36.97
C HIS A 65 -4.07 -11.82 -36.27
N GLU A 66 -3.25 -12.73 -36.78
CA GLU A 66 -3.00 -14.02 -36.13
C GLU A 66 -2.41 -13.87 -34.73
N PHE A 67 -1.44 -12.97 -34.56
CA PHE A 67 -0.83 -12.70 -33.26
C PHE A 67 -1.85 -12.21 -32.23
N ARG A 68 -2.74 -11.28 -32.62
CA ARG A 68 -3.84 -10.80 -31.76
C ARG A 68 -4.84 -11.89 -31.40
N ASN A 69 -5.11 -12.83 -32.29
CA ASN A 69 -6.02 -13.94 -32.02
C ASN A 69 -5.37 -14.98 -31.08
N ARG A 70 -4.05 -15.20 -31.19
CA ARG A 70 -3.28 -16.13 -30.35
C ARG A 70 -3.04 -15.61 -28.95
N VAL A 71 -2.66 -14.34 -28.82
CA VAL A 71 -2.34 -13.72 -27.53
C VAL A 71 -3.58 -12.94 -27.07
N THR A 72 -4.21 -13.35 -25.97
CA THR A 72 -5.28 -12.59 -25.32
C THR A 72 -4.68 -11.32 -24.70
N ILE A 73 -4.28 -10.37 -25.54
CA ILE A 73 -3.72 -9.08 -25.16
C ILE A 73 -4.87 -8.21 -24.70
N ASN A 74 -5.26 -8.37 -23.43
CA ASN A 74 -6.02 -7.33 -22.77
C ASN A 74 -5.07 -6.13 -22.58
N ASP A 75 -5.41 -5.01 -23.21
CA ASP A 75 -4.91 -3.65 -23.01
C ASP A 75 -3.43 -3.31 -23.26
N SER A 76 -2.56 -4.23 -23.67
CA SER A 76 -1.13 -3.88 -23.88
C SER A 76 -0.76 -3.40 -25.29
N VAL A 77 -1.63 -3.56 -26.29
CA VAL A 77 -1.36 -3.11 -27.67
C VAL A 77 -2.58 -2.36 -28.20
N ASN A 78 -2.36 -1.17 -28.76
CA ASN A 78 -3.43 -0.36 -29.35
C ASN A 78 -4.13 -1.15 -30.49
N LYS A 79 -5.47 -1.24 -30.42
CA LYS A 79 -6.33 -1.96 -31.38
C LYS A 79 -6.19 -1.43 -32.82
N HIS A 80 -5.79 -0.17 -32.97
CA HIS A 80 -5.63 0.51 -34.26
C HIS A 80 -4.21 0.42 -34.85
N THR A 81 -3.26 -0.22 -34.14
CA THR A 81 -1.89 -0.38 -34.65
C THR A 81 -1.90 -1.24 -35.91
N THR A 82 -1.31 -0.74 -37.00
CA THR A 82 -1.19 -1.43 -38.29
C THR A 82 0.09 -2.27 -38.42
N SER A 83 1.08 -2.01 -37.56
CA SER A 83 2.37 -2.73 -37.50
C SER A 83 2.86 -2.84 -36.05
N LEU A 84 3.22 -4.04 -35.59
CA LEU A 84 3.77 -4.28 -34.25
C LEU A 84 5.22 -4.78 -34.35
N THR A 85 6.12 -4.18 -33.58
CA THR A 85 7.48 -4.69 -33.44
C THR A 85 7.62 -5.48 -32.15
N LEU A 86 7.95 -6.76 -32.29
CA LEU A 86 8.32 -7.67 -31.22
C LEU A 86 9.84 -7.75 -31.11
N TRP A 87 10.34 -7.89 -29.89
CA TRP A 87 11.75 -7.83 -29.55
C TRP A 87 12.19 -9.14 -28.93
N THR A 88 13.21 -9.77 -29.52
CA THR A 88 13.89 -10.93 -28.92
C THR A 88 14.82 -10.50 -27.79
N GLU A 89 15.38 -11.44 -27.04
CA GLU A 89 16.44 -11.20 -26.05
C GLU A 89 17.58 -10.36 -26.65
N LYS A 90 18.11 -10.76 -27.82
CA LYS A 90 19.21 -10.07 -28.50
C LYS A 90 18.80 -8.66 -28.97
N GLY A 91 17.55 -8.50 -29.40
CA GLY A 91 17.00 -7.20 -29.78
C GLY A 91 16.87 -6.25 -28.60
N ALA A 92 16.32 -6.73 -27.49
CA ALA A 92 16.19 -5.98 -26.25
C ALA A 92 17.57 -5.55 -25.71
N ALA A 93 18.55 -6.47 -25.72
CA ALA A 93 19.94 -6.19 -25.32
C ALA A 93 20.60 -5.11 -26.19
N ARG A 94 20.37 -5.13 -27.50
CA ARG A 94 20.89 -4.08 -28.40
C ARG A 94 20.19 -2.75 -28.15
N MET A 95 18.89 -2.78 -27.87
CA MET A 95 18.15 -1.56 -27.57
C MET A 95 18.60 -0.93 -26.25
N SER A 96 18.84 -1.70 -25.18
CA SER A 96 19.35 -1.14 -23.92
C SER A 96 20.71 -0.46 -24.12
N LYS A 97 21.60 -1.03 -24.94
CA LYS A 97 22.88 -0.41 -25.32
C LYS A 97 22.75 0.85 -26.17
N ILE A 98 21.68 0.98 -26.95
CA ILE A 98 21.43 2.17 -27.79
C ILE A 98 20.76 3.28 -26.97
N VAL A 99 19.89 2.90 -26.03
CA VAL A 99 19.25 3.82 -25.09
C VAL A 99 20.29 4.37 -24.11
N ASP A 100 21.23 3.52 -23.70
CA ASP A 100 22.44 3.90 -22.95
C ASP A 100 22.12 4.63 -21.63
N THR A 101 21.19 4.07 -20.86
CA THR A 101 20.83 4.56 -19.51
C THR A 101 20.93 3.45 -18.48
N ASP A 102 21.23 3.83 -17.23
CA ASP A 102 21.32 2.90 -16.10
C ASP A 102 19.99 2.16 -15.88
N GLU A 103 18.83 2.82 -16.08
CA GLU A 103 17.53 2.17 -15.95
C GLU A 103 17.34 1.10 -17.03
N ALA A 104 17.75 1.38 -18.27
CA ALA A 104 17.62 0.44 -19.37
C ALA A 104 18.50 -0.80 -19.18
N TRP A 105 19.70 -0.63 -18.64
CA TRP A 105 20.62 -1.74 -18.35
C TRP A 105 20.10 -2.59 -17.18
N ALA A 106 19.73 -1.95 -16.07
CA ALA A 106 19.21 -2.64 -14.89
C ALA A 106 17.92 -3.41 -15.18
N PHE A 107 17.00 -2.84 -15.96
CA PHE A 107 15.78 -3.54 -16.36
C PHE A 107 16.08 -4.72 -17.28
N PHE A 108 16.99 -4.56 -18.25
CA PHE A 108 17.36 -5.64 -19.15
C PHE A 108 17.99 -6.82 -18.40
N GLU A 109 18.91 -6.59 -17.47
CA GLU A 109 19.54 -7.66 -16.67
C GLU A 109 18.52 -8.47 -15.86
N LYS A 110 17.54 -7.80 -15.26
CA LYS A 110 16.44 -8.47 -14.55
C LYS A 110 15.56 -9.27 -15.52
N MET A 111 15.25 -8.69 -16.67
CA MET A 111 14.42 -9.33 -17.70
C MET A 111 15.13 -10.50 -18.38
N GLU A 112 16.44 -10.44 -18.57
CA GLU A 112 17.25 -11.52 -19.16
C GLU A 112 17.11 -12.80 -18.33
N ASN A 113 17.33 -12.71 -17.02
CA ASN A 113 17.29 -13.85 -16.11
C ASN A 113 15.87 -14.32 -15.76
N ALA A 114 14.89 -13.41 -15.66
CA ALA A 114 13.54 -13.79 -15.26
C ALA A 114 12.65 -14.17 -16.46
N TYR A 115 12.81 -13.51 -17.61
CA TYR A 115 11.90 -13.62 -18.75
C TYR A 115 12.50 -14.32 -19.96
N PHE A 116 13.69 -13.96 -20.43
CA PHE A 116 14.23 -14.59 -21.67
C PHE A 116 14.88 -15.95 -21.40
N ARG A 117 15.62 -16.03 -20.30
CA ARG A 117 16.21 -17.25 -19.76
C ARG A 117 15.50 -17.57 -18.46
N PRO A 118 14.20 -17.93 -18.47
CA PRO A 118 13.62 -18.49 -17.25
C PRO A 118 14.58 -19.60 -16.84
N ILE A 119 14.88 -19.71 -15.54
CA ILE A 119 15.71 -20.79 -15.01
C ILE A 119 15.04 -22.08 -15.45
N GLN A 120 15.42 -22.53 -16.64
CA GLN A 120 15.40 -23.90 -17.01
C GLN A 120 16.46 -24.40 -16.05
N TYR A 121 16.00 -24.92 -14.91
CA TYR A 121 16.39 -26.28 -14.63
C TYR A 121 16.10 -27.03 -15.93
N GLN A 122 17.04 -26.95 -16.87
CA GLN A 122 17.35 -28.06 -17.70
C GLN A 122 17.59 -29.13 -16.65
N LYS A 123 16.54 -29.85 -16.29
CA LYS A 123 16.65 -31.25 -15.95
C LYS A 123 17.26 -31.86 -17.20
N THR A 124 18.56 -31.64 -17.40
CA THR A 124 19.40 -32.67 -17.93
C THR A 124 19.00 -33.89 -17.13
N LEU A 125 18.46 -34.91 -17.80
CA LEU A 125 18.26 -36.17 -17.11
C LEU A 125 19.62 -36.50 -16.50
N PRO A 126 19.70 -36.67 -15.16
CA PRO A 126 20.96 -36.97 -14.51
C PRO A 126 21.58 -38.15 -15.26
N GLY A 127 22.84 -38.02 -15.68
CA GLY A 127 23.48 -39.01 -16.54
C GLY A 127 23.55 -40.40 -15.87
N ASN A 128 23.37 -40.43 -14.55
CA ASN A 128 23.23 -41.63 -13.74
C ASN A 128 22.30 -41.37 -12.52
N TYR A 129 21.89 -42.45 -11.87
CA TYR A 129 21.00 -42.42 -10.70
C TYR A 129 21.61 -41.69 -9.48
N ILE A 130 22.94 -41.72 -9.33
CA ILE A 130 23.66 -41.07 -8.22
C ILE A 130 23.51 -39.55 -8.31
N GLN A 131 23.73 -38.98 -9.49
CA GLN A 131 23.59 -37.55 -9.74
C GLN A 131 22.13 -37.08 -9.55
N ALA A 132 21.14 -37.96 -9.80
CA ALA A 132 19.73 -37.65 -9.55
C ALA A 132 19.43 -37.51 -8.05
N LEU A 133 19.99 -38.41 -7.23
CA LEU A 133 19.82 -38.38 -5.78
C LEU A 133 20.51 -37.17 -5.16
N GLU A 134 21.72 -36.83 -5.60
CA GLU A 134 22.44 -35.63 -5.12
C GLU A 134 21.67 -34.35 -5.41
N ALA A 135 21.16 -34.18 -6.63
CA ALA A 135 20.35 -33.03 -7.00
C ALA A 135 19.04 -32.95 -6.19
N LEU A 136 18.41 -34.09 -5.90
CA LEU A 136 17.22 -34.16 -5.06
C LEU A 136 17.53 -33.72 -3.63
N VAL A 137 18.61 -34.25 -3.05
CA VAL A 137 19.07 -33.89 -1.69
C VAL A 137 19.37 -32.39 -1.60
N GLU A 138 20.04 -31.82 -2.61
CA GLU A 138 20.35 -30.39 -2.62
C GLU A 138 19.08 -29.55 -2.68
N SER A 139 18.14 -29.91 -3.56
CA SER A 139 16.84 -29.22 -3.64
C SER A 139 16.04 -29.28 -2.33
N GLU A 140 16.16 -30.38 -1.60
CA GLU A 140 15.46 -30.55 -0.32
C GLU A 140 16.11 -29.70 0.78
N LYS A 141 17.43 -29.59 0.80
CA LYS A 141 18.16 -28.67 1.69
C LYS A 141 17.80 -27.21 1.39
N GLU A 142 17.77 -26.81 0.12
CA GLU A 142 17.40 -25.45 -0.28
C GLU A 142 16.00 -25.08 0.20
N LYS A 143 15.01 -25.99 0.06
CA LYS A 143 13.66 -25.76 0.58
C LYS A 143 13.62 -25.56 2.09
N LEU A 144 14.41 -26.32 2.84
CA LEU A 144 14.50 -26.17 4.30
C LEU A 144 15.05 -24.80 4.68
N VAL A 145 16.13 -24.35 4.02
CA VAL A 145 16.70 -23.01 4.24
C VAL A 145 15.67 -21.92 3.97
N ILE A 146 14.96 -22.00 2.83
CA ILE A 146 13.92 -21.04 2.46
C ILE A 146 12.77 -21.04 3.50
N SER A 147 12.39 -22.21 4.01
CA SER A 147 11.35 -22.33 5.05
C SER A 147 11.79 -21.65 6.34
N ASP A 148 13.03 -21.88 6.78
CA ASP A 148 13.58 -21.29 8.00
C ASP A 148 13.70 -19.76 7.90
N GLU A 149 14.14 -19.26 6.74
CA GLU A 149 14.19 -17.82 6.46
C GLU A 149 12.79 -17.18 6.48
N ARG A 150 11.81 -17.85 5.87
CA ARG A 150 10.41 -17.42 5.90
C ARG A 150 9.88 -17.35 7.33
N ASP A 151 10.14 -18.36 8.15
CA ASP A 151 9.70 -18.38 9.54
C ASP A 151 10.34 -17.28 10.38
N LYS A 152 11.64 -17.02 10.18
CA LYS A 152 12.33 -15.87 10.80
C LYS A 152 11.67 -14.55 10.39
N ALA A 153 11.40 -14.35 9.10
CA ALA A 153 10.77 -13.14 8.59
C ALA A 153 9.34 -12.95 9.15
N ILE A 154 8.54 -14.01 9.26
CA ILE A 154 7.20 -13.98 9.86
C ILE A 154 7.28 -13.56 11.33
N ARG A 155 8.21 -14.15 12.11
CA ARG A 155 8.40 -13.81 13.52
C ARG A 155 8.77 -12.33 13.71
N THR A 156 9.72 -11.83 12.92
CA THR A 156 10.14 -10.42 12.98
C THR A 156 9.00 -9.48 12.59
N LYS A 157 8.26 -9.79 11.52
CA LYS A 157 7.10 -8.98 11.10
C LYS A 157 6.01 -8.94 12.18
N SER A 158 5.71 -10.09 12.80
CA SER A 158 4.79 -10.18 13.93
C SER A 158 5.25 -9.32 15.12
N GLN A 159 6.54 -9.35 15.46
CA GLN A 159 7.09 -8.56 16.57
C GLN A 159 7.02 -7.06 16.29
N ILE A 160 7.28 -6.63 15.05
CA ILE A 160 7.14 -5.23 14.62
C ILE A 160 5.67 -4.78 14.69
N SER A 161 4.71 -5.64 14.31
CA SER A 161 3.27 -5.33 14.45
C SER A 161 2.90 -5.08 15.90
N ARG A 162 3.26 -6.02 16.81
CA ARG A 162 2.96 -5.91 18.25
C ARG A 162 3.56 -4.66 18.88
N THR A 163 4.79 -4.29 18.53
CA THR A 163 5.43 -3.07 19.05
C THR A 163 4.79 -1.79 18.51
N ARG A 164 4.37 -1.78 17.24
CA ARG A 164 3.60 -0.65 16.68
C ARG A 164 2.24 -0.51 17.33
N GLU A 165 1.53 -1.61 17.55
CA GLU A 165 0.25 -1.64 18.26
C GLU A 165 0.40 -1.12 19.69
N ALA A 166 1.41 -1.60 20.43
CA ALA A 166 1.70 -1.10 21.78
C ALA A 166 2.04 0.41 21.79
N SER A 167 2.81 0.89 20.82
CA SER A 167 3.15 2.32 20.70
C SER A 167 1.92 3.16 20.35
N ALA A 168 1.07 2.68 19.43
CA ALA A 168 -0.18 3.34 19.06
C ALA A 168 -1.15 3.43 20.25
N MET A 169 -1.31 2.33 20.99
CA MET A 169 -2.11 2.30 22.22
C MET A 169 -1.57 3.25 23.29
N GLY A 170 -0.24 3.32 23.45
CA GLY A 170 0.39 4.29 24.35
C GLY A 170 0.09 5.73 23.95
N LYS A 171 0.24 6.08 22.66
CA LYS A 171 -0.10 7.42 22.14
C LYS A 171 -1.58 7.74 22.30
N LEU A 172 -2.46 6.78 22.00
CA LEU A 172 -3.90 6.92 22.16
C LEU A 172 -4.27 7.17 23.62
N SER A 173 -3.70 6.42 24.56
CA SER A 173 -3.91 6.63 26.00
C SER A 173 -3.42 7.99 26.48
N VAL A 174 -2.30 8.50 25.96
CA VAL A 174 -1.82 9.85 26.30
C VAL A 174 -2.74 10.91 25.73
N ALA A 175 -3.22 10.74 24.50
CA ALA A 175 -4.15 11.65 23.85
C ALA A 175 -5.52 11.68 24.57
N THR A 176 -6.06 10.51 24.95
CA THR A 176 -7.33 10.43 25.71
C THR A 176 -7.20 11.12 27.06
N ARG A 177 -6.08 10.93 27.78
CA ARG A 177 -5.82 11.63 29.05
C ARG A 177 -5.75 13.15 28.87
N LYS A 178 -5.04 13.64 27.86
CA LYS A 178 -4.95 15.07 27.56
C LYS A 178 -6.31 15.67 27.16
N ASN A 179 -7.09 14.97 26.34
CA ASN A 179 -8.45 15.40 26.01
C ASN A 179 -9.33 15.46 27.24
N GLN A 180 -9.25 14.47 28.13
CA GLN A 180 -10.01 14.49 29.38
C GLN A 180 -9.61 15.70 30.25
N GLU A 181 -8.31 15.97 30.40
CA GLU A 181 -7.82 17.15 31.13
C GLU A 181 -8.33 18.47 30.53
N LEU A 182 -8.36 18.59 29.20
CA LEU A 182 -8.91 19.76 28.50
C LEU A 182 -10.42 19.90 28.73
N THR A 183 -11.18 18.80 28.67
CA THR A 183 -12.63 18.83 28.95
C THR A 183 -12.93 19.17 30.42
N GLU A 184 -12.09 18.74 31.37
CA GLU A 184 -12.16 19.16 32.77
C GLU A 184 -11.86 20.66 32.90
N ARG A 185 -10.84 21.17 32.20
CA ARG A 185 -10.52 22.61 32.16
C ARG A 185 -11.54 23.48 31.43
N LEU A 186 -12.44 22.91 30.65
CA LEU A 186 -13.56 23.64 30.01
C LEU A 186 -14.87 23.47 30.80
N GLY A 187 -14.86 22.65 31.86
CA GLY A 187 -16.07 22.34 32.60
C GLY A 187 -17.11 21.67 31.72
N GLU A 188 -16.67 20.78 30.85
CA GLU A 188 -17.47 19.86 30.03
C GLU A 188 -17.18 18.42 30.47
N SER A 189 -16.93 18.23 31.77
CA SER A 189 -16.51 16.94 32.31
C SER A 189 -17.68 16.16 32.88
N VAL A 190 -17.44 14.86 33.01
CA VAL A 190 -18.34 13.93 33.68
C VAL A 190 -18.47 14.24 35.19
N LYS A 191 -17.50 14.94 35.79
CA LYS A 191 -17.46 15.26 37.22
C LYS A 191 -18.13 16.59 37.55
N HIS A 192 -17.96 17.59 36.69
CA HIS A 192 -18.48 18.94 36.87
C HIS A 192 -18.70 19.60 35.51
N ALA A 193 -19.77 20.40 35.41
CA ALA A 193 -20.11 21.08 34.18
C ALA A 193 -20.56 22.54 34.38
N THR A 194 -20.16 23.41 33.45
CA THR A 194 -20.66 24.79 33.39
C THR A 194 -22.08 24.83 32.80
N ILE A 195 -22.80 25.91 33.06
CA ILE A 195 -24.15 26.09 32.51
C ILE A 195 -24.12 26.22 30.99
N THR A 196 -23.09 26.88 30.45
CA THR A 196 -22.88 27.02 29.01
C THR A 196 -22.67 25.66 28.36
N ALA A 197 -21.84 24.80 28.96
CA ALA A 197 -21.61 23.43 28.50
C ALA A 197 -22.91 22.61 28.44
N VAL A 198 -23.69 22.61 29.52
CA VAL A 198 -24.96 21.86 29.58
C VAL A 198 -26.02 22.46 28.65
N LYS A 199 -26.05 23.80 28.49
CA LYS A 199 -26.91 24.48 27.52
C LYS A 199 -26.58 24.07 26.10
N ASN A 200 -25.30 24.04 25.72
CA ASN A 200 -24.87 23.64 24.38
C ASN A 200 -25.20 22.16 24.10
N ALA A 201 -25.03 21.28 25.09
CA ALA A 201 -25.30 19.86 24.92
C ALA A 201 -26.79 19.50 24.90
N THR A 202 -27.65 20.24 25.61
CA THR A 202 -29.09 19.93 25.73
C THR A 202 -30.01 20.89 24.96
N GLY A 203 -29.49 22.00 24.44
CA GLY A 203 -30.24 23.04 23.74
C GLY A 203 -31.17 23.89 24.63
N LYS A 204 -31.16 23.67 25.95
CA LYS A 204 -32.05 24.31 26.92
C LYS A 204 -31.30 25.27 27.84
N GLU A 205 -31.97 26.32 28.29
CA GLU A 205 -31.38 27.27 29.24
C GLU A 205 -31.59 26.84 30.70
N TYR A 206 -30.56 26.99 31.52
CA TYR A 206 -30.58 26.67 32.95
C TYR A 206 -30.11 27.86 33.78
N LYS A 207 -30.67 27.98 35.00
CA LYS A 207 -30.29 29.04 35.95
C LYS A 207 -29.29 28.50 36.97
N PHE A 208 -28.31 29.32 37.35
CA PHE A 208 -27.27 28.94 38.32
C PHE A 208 -27.73 28.97 39.78
N ALA A 209 -28.74 29.80 40.11
CA ALA A 209 -29.15 30.03 41.49
C ALA A 209 -29.65 28.74 42.21
N PRO A 210 -30.43 27.85 41.57
CA PRO A 210 -30.81 26.56 42.15
C PRO A 210 -29.61 25.64 42.45
N LEU A 211 -28.64 25.56 41.53
CA LEU A 211 -27.41 24.77 41.72
C LEU A 211 -26.56 25.30 42.87
N ARG A 212 -26.45 26.63 42.98
CA ARG A 212 -25.73 27.29 44.07
C ARG A 212 -26.37 27.03 45.44
N ARG A 213 -27.71 27.02 45.51
CA ARG A 213 -28.44 26.70 46.75
C ARG A 213 -28.17 25.27 47.17
N TRP A 214 -28.30 24.31 46.25
CA TRP A 214 -28.05 22.90 46.52
C TRP A 214 -26.61 22.65 47.00
N CYS A 215 -25.62 23.27 46.35
CA CYS A 215 -24.21 23.15 46.75
C CYS A 215 -23.97 23.67 48.18
N ARG A 216 -24.61 24.78 48.56
CA ARG A 216 -24.52 25.34 49.92
C ARG A 216 -25.16 24.44 50.98
N GLU A 217 -26.30 23.83 50.67
CA GLU A 217 -27.03 22.92 51.57
C GLU A 217 -26.28 21.60 51.78
N ASN A 218 -25.60 21.10 50.73
CA ASN A 218 -24.87 19.83 50.76
C ASN A 218 -23.36 20.01 51.07
N GLN A 219 -22.91 21.21 51.45
CA GLN A 219 -21.49 21.54 51.71
C GLN A 219 -20.53 21.16 50.56
N MET A 220 -21.02 21.23 49.32
CA MET A 220 -20.26 20.92 48.11
C MET A 220 -19.77 22.21 47.45
N GLU A 221 -18.51 22.25 47.07
CA GLU A 221 -17.91 23.43 46.43
C GLU A 221 -17.93 23.30 44.90
N ALA A 222 -18.23 24.40 44.21
CA ALA A 222 -18.25 24.47 42.76
C ALA A 222 -16.85 24.84 42.24
N THR A 223 -16.34 24.11 41.26
CA THR A 223 -15.00 24.33 40.69
C THR A 223 -15.02 25.50 39.72
N GLU A 224 -14.04 26.40 39.79
CA GLU A 224 -13.91 27.52 38.86
C GLU A 224 -13.10 27.14 37.62
N VAL A 225 -13.62 27.52 36.46
CA VAL A 225 -13.15 27.09 35.14
C VAL A 225 -13.00 28.33 34.25
N PRO A 226 -11.91 28.45 33.46
CA PRO A 226 -11.71 29.60 32.58
C PRO A 226 -12.75 29.65 31.44
N ASP A 227 -13.28 30.85 31.15
CA ASP A 227 -14.26 31.10 30.10
C ASP A 227 -13.85 32.33 29.27
N ILE A 228 -13.99 32.26 27.95
CA ILE A 228 -13.55 33.31 27.02
C ILE A 228 -14.38 34.60 27.17
N ARG A 229 -15.66 34.50 27.54
CA ARG A 229 -16.58 35.64 27.64
C ARG A 229 -16.54 36.31 29.00
N TYR A 230 -16.31 35.53 30.06
CA TYR A 230 -16.45 36.01 31.45
C TYR A 230 -15.16 35.86 32.28
N GLY A 231 -14.06 35.39 31.69
CA GLY A 231 -12.79 35.17 32.37
C GLY A 231 -12.78 33.86 33.16
N GLN A 232 -13.58 33.78 34.23
CA GLN A 232 -13.79 32.57 35.01
C GLN A 232 -15.27 32.37 35.35
N VAL A 233 -15.74 31.12 35.22
CA VAL A 233 -17.12 30.73 35.45
C VAL A 233 -17.16 29.50 36.36
N LYS A 234 -18.23 29.41 37.17
CA LYS A 234 -18.45 28.25 38.05
C LYS A 234 -18.94 27.06 37.26
N SER A 235 -18.24 25.94 37.42
CA SER A 235 -18.69 24.62 37.01
C SER A 235 -19.26 23.89 38.22
N TRP A 236 -20.46 23.34 38.04
CA TRP A 236 -21.23 22.74 39.13
C TRP A 236 -21.05 21.22 39.11
N PRO A 237 -20.96 20.56 40.28
CA PRO A 237 -20.69 19.13 40.38
C PRO A 237 -21.83 18.29 39.81
N ALA A 238 -21.52 17.07 39.37
CA ALA A 238 -22.46 16.16 38.75
C ALA A 238 -23.69 15.85 39.62
N GLU A 239 -23.51 15.73 40.94
CA GLU A 239 -24.63 15.48 41.86
C GLU A 239 -25.64 16.62 41.85
N SER A 240 -25.17 17.87 41.76
CA SER A 240 -26.05 19.05 41.74
C SER A 240 -26.92 19.10 40.48
N TRP A 241 -26.35 18.75 39.32
CA TRP A 241 -27.07 18.69 38.05
C TRP A 241 -28.14 17.59 38.03
N LEU A 242 -27.81 16.44 38.61
CA LEU A 242 -28.72 15.31 38.70
C LEU A 242 -29.88 15.61 39.65
N GLN A 243 -29.62 16.19 40.82
CA GLN A 243 -30.65 16.44 41.84
C GLN A 243 -31.55 17.64 41.50
N VAL A 244 -30.99 18.71 40.94
CA VAL A 244 -31.75 19.94 40.68
C VAL A 244 -32.50 19.88 39.35
N TYR A 245 -31.88 19.32 38.31
CA TYR A 245 -32.43 19.33 36.94
C TYR A 245 -32.63 17.92 36.35
N GLY A 246 -32.32 16.85 37.08
CA GLY A 246 -32.42 15.48 36.56
C GLY A 246 -31.36 15.13 35.51
N ILE A 247 -30.31 15.96 35.35
CA ILE A 247 -29.34 15.82 34.27
C ILE A 247 -28.16 14.97 34.74
N ASN A 248 -27.98 13.82 34.09
CA ASN A 248 -26.84 12.97 34.34
C ASN A 248 -25.66 13.36 33.44
N LEU A 249 -24.64 13.99 34.03
CA LEU A 249 -23.43 14.42 33.30
C LEU A 249 -22.64 13.24 32.71
N LYS A 250 -22.71 12.04 33.31
CA LYS A 250 -22.09 10.83 32.74
C LYS A 250 -22.71 10.50 31.40
N SER A 251 -24.04 10.44 31.28
CA SER A 251 -24.68 10.17 29.99
C SER A 251 -24.50 11.32 28.99
N LEU A 252 -24.43 12.56 29.48
CA LEU A 252 -24.35 13.75 28.64
C LEU A 252 -22.97 13.93 28.00
N PHE A 253 -21.89 13.69 28.75
CA PHE A 253 -20.51 13.94 28.28
C PHE A 253 -19.68 12.67 28.07
N ALA A 254 -20.13 11.48 28.51
CA ALA A 254 -19.41 10.23 28.18
C ALA A 254 -19.59 9.80 26.71
N ASN A 255 -20.68 10.19 26.04
CA ASN A 255 -20.90 9.86 24.63
C ASN A 255 -20.10 10.76 23.67
N SER A 256 -19.72 11.97 24.09
CA SER A 256 -18.76 12.80 23.34
C SER A 256 -17.35 12.21 23.31
N GLN A 257 -17.07 11.19 24.13
CA GLN A 257 -15.81 10.44 24.15
C GLN A 257 -15.86 9.14 23.32
N ARG A 258 -16.99 8.81 22.68
CA ARG A 258 -17.22 7.57 21.91
C ARG A 258 -17.50 7.79 20.42
N ILE A 259 -17.04 8.91 19.85
CA ILE A 259 -17.09 9.09 18.40
C ILE A 259 -15.84 8.43 17.81
N HIS A 260 -16.04 7.19 17.33
CA HIS A 260 -15.10 6.46 16.48
C HIS A 260 -15.16 6.97 15.05
#